data_AF-A0A1D7QNB2-F1
#
_entry.id   AF-A0A1D7QNB2-F1
#
_cell.length_a   1.000
_cell.length_b   1.000
_cell.length_c   1.000
_cell.angle_alpha   90.00
_cell.angle_beta   90.00
_cell.angle_gamma   90.00
#
_symmetry.space_group_name_H-M   'P 1'
#
loop_
_entity.id
_entity.type
_entity.pdbx_description
1 polymer ?
#
loop_
_entity_poly.entity_id
_entity_poly.type
_entity_poly.pdbx_seq_one_letter_code
_entity_poly.pdbx_strand_id
1 'polypeptide(L)'
;MKNEAIPIIAVLLWETGIYFLSAHMSDNEDLLFWIGIRRLSTIYGKESARMIFVSAMLCFAINHLIHFVYIVLHYRYQQLSLLKPGNIFGAIGYLTIVALPVYLLRKKFLTKGRCITIHLLLYATTLMFLATYLGRLSKELPFPSPALFYYLCLLLILFAIAINVLSFLLKKDVRNG
;
A
#
# COMPACT_ATOMS: atom_id res chain seq x y z
N MET A 1 13.91 -1.01 27.21
CA MET A 1 13.60 -0.65 25.81
C MET A 1 12.45 -1.52 25.35
N LYS A 2 11.21 -1.00 25.40
CA LYS A 2 9.98 -1.76 25.15
C LYS A 2 9.42 -1.42 23.76
N ASN A 3 9.28 -2.43 22.91
CA ASN A 3 8.27 -2.56 21.84
C ASN A 3 8.05 -1.42 20.82
N GLU A 4 9.05 -0.63 20.47
CA GLU A 4 8.95 0.33 19.35
C GLU A 4 9.09 -0.31 17.96
N ALA A 5 9.51 -1.57 17.88
CA ALA A 5 9.66 -2.29 16.61
C ALA A 5 8.33 -2.77 16.01
N ILE A 6 7.30 -2.99 16.83
CA ILE A 6 6.01 -3.57 16.39
C ILE A 6 5.20 -2.60 15.51
N PRO A 7 5.07 -1.29 15.82
CA PRO A 7 4.41 -0.33 14.93
C PRO A 7 5.14 -0.15 13.60
N ILE A 8 6.48 -0.16 13.62
CA ILE A 8 7.32 0.04 12.43
C ILE A 8 7.20 -1.17 11.50
N ILE A 9 7.25 -2.40 12.03
CA ILE A 9 7.05 -3.63 11.26
C ILE A 9 5.61 -3.72 10.71
N ALA A 10 4.61 -3.28 11.47
CA ALA A 10 3.22 -3.25 10.99
C ALA A 10 3.00 -2.22 9.86
N VAL A 11 3.61 -1.04 9.95
CA VAL A 11 3.60 -0.02 8.89
C VAL A 11 4.35 -0.52 7.64
N LEU A 12 5.53 -1.12 7.83
CA LEU A 12 6.36 -1.70 6.78
C LEU A 12 5.73 -2.91 6.07
N LEU A 13 5.06 -3.81 6.81
CA LEU A 13 4.30 -4.93 6.25
C LEU A 13 3.04 -4.45 5.51
N TRP A 14 2.48 -3.32 5.93
CA TRP A 14 1.27 -2.75 5.34
C TRP A 14 1.54 -1.95 4.05
N GLU A 15 2.64 -1.20 3.97
CA GLU A 15 3.05 -0.48 2.75
C GLU A 15 3.29 -1.41 1.55
N THR A 16 3.51 -2.70 1.81
CA THR A 16 4.07 -3.62 0.83
C THR A 16 3.19 -4.80 0.43
N GLY A 17 2.16 -5.21 1.18
CA GLY A 17 1.30 -6.29 0.65
C GLY A 17 0.39 -7.10 1.55
N ILE A 18 -0.13 -6.60 2.68
CA ILE A 18 -1.16 -7.35 3.43
C ILE A 18 -2.49 -7.48 2.64
N TYR A 19 -2.68 -6.75 1.53
CA TYR A 19 -3.74 -7.03 0.56
C TYR A 19 -3.68 -8.45 -0.04
N PHE A 20 -2.56 -9.14 0.12
CA PHE A 20 -2.31 -10.43 -0.52
C PHE A 20 -2.22 -11.62 0.48
N LEU A 21 -2.28 -11.37 1.78
CA LEU A 21 -2.15 -12.41 2.81
C LEU A 21 -3.47 -12.61 3.57
N SER A 22 -4.47 -13.21 2.90
CA SER A 22 -5.54 -13.99 3.54
C SER A 22 -6.65 -14.24 2.52
N ALA A 23 -6.69 -15.46 1.97
CA ALA A 23 -7.89 -16.26 1.69
C ALA A 23 -7.56 -17.31 0.63
N HIS A 24 -7.61 -18.56 1.07
CA HIS A 24 -7.62 -19.77 0.25
C HIS A 24 -8.76 -19.71 -0.78
N MET A 25 -8.49 -19.60 -2.10
CA MET A 25 -9.49 -19.84 -3.17
C MET A 25 -8.93 -20.11 -4.59
N SER A 26 -9.40 -21.25 -5.15
CA SER A 26 -9.96 -21.57 -6.51
C SER A 26 -9.20 -21.27 -7.84
N ASP A 27 -8.69 -22.36 -8.41
CA ASP A 27 -8.82 -22.97 -9.76
C ASP A 27 -8.70 -22.23 -11.11
N ASN A 28 -8.75 -20.90 -11.24
CA ASN A 28 -8.58 -20.28 -12.57
C ASN A 28 -7.23 -19.57 -12.76
N GLU A 29 -6.63 -19.75 -13.95
CA GLU A 29 -5.39 -19.13 -14.42
C GLU A 29 -5.56 -17.63 -14.71
N ASP A 30 -5.98 -16.88 -13.70
CA ASP A 30 -6.20 -15.45 -13.82
C ASP A 30 -4.86 -14.69 -13.70
N LEU A 31 -4.62 -13.72 -14.60
CA LEU A 31 -3.50 -12.76 -14.51
C LEU A 31 -3.42 -12.17 -13.09
N LEU A 32 -2.22 -11.88 -12.56
CA LEU A 32 -2.00 -11.34 -11.20
C LEU A 32 -2.94 -10.17 -10.82
N PHE A 33 -3.32 -9.36 -11.80
CA PHE A 33 -4.31 -8.29 -11.67
C PHE A 33 -5.70 -8.76 -11.24
N TRP A 34 -6.23 -9.81 -11.88
CA TRP A 34 -7.54 -10.38 -11.59
C TRP A 34 -7.58 -11.09 -10.24
N ILE A 35 -6.45 -11.68 -9.82
CA ILE A 35 -6.28 -12.23 -8.47
C ILE A 35 -6.49 -11.14 -7.41
N GLY A 36 -5.94 -9.95 -7.62
CA GLY A 36 -6.13 -8.80 -6.73
C GLY A 36 -7.60 -8.37 -6.61
N ILE A 37 -8.30 -8.26 -7.74
CA ILE A 37 -9.73 -7.91 -7.77
C ILE A 37 -10.58 -8.95 -7.04
N ARG A 38 -10.32 -10.24 -7.30
CA ARG A 38 -11.05 -11.35 -6.68
C ARG A 38 -10.82 -11.37 -5.17
N ARG A 39 -9.57 -11.20 -4.71
CA ARG A 39 -9.24 -11.12 -3.28
C ARG A 39 -9.95 -9.97 -2.59
N LEU A 40 -9.98 -8.79 -3.20
CA LEU A 40 -10.73 -7.65 -2.67
C LEU A 40 -12.22 -7.95 -2.53
N SER A 41 -12.82 -8.61 -3.53
CA SER A 41 -14.20 -9.07 -3.47
C SER A 41 -14.43 -10.07 -2.32
N THR A 42 -13.51 -11.02 -2.11
CA THR A 42 -13.58 -12.01 -1.03
C THR A 42 -13.44 -11.35 0.35
N ILE A 43 -12.53 -10.39 0.52
CA ILE A 43 -12.37 -9.61 1.75
C ILE A 43 -13.67 -8.89 2.08
N TYR A 44 -14.29 -8.24 1.09
CA TYR A 44 -15.55 -7.53 1.29
C TYR A 44 -16.77 -8.42 1.47
N GLY A 45 -16.70 -9.69 1.05
CA GLY A 45 -17.74 -10.68 1.29
C GLY A 45 -17.83 -11.15 2.74
N LYS A 46 -16.78 -10.92 3.57
CA LYS A 46 -16.73 -11.35 4.97
C LYS A 46 -16.62 -10.13 5.88
N GLU A 47 -17.57 -9.96 6.80
CA GLU A 47 -17.62 -8.78 7.67
C GLU A 47 -16.35 -8.58 8.51
N SER A 48 -15.84 -9.63 9.14
CA SER A 48 -14.60 -9.56 9.93
C SER A 48 -13.39 -9.16 9.08
N ALA A 49 -13.22 -9.76 7.90
CA ALA A 49 -12.14 -9.43 6.99
C ALA A 49 -12.26 -7.99 6.46
N ARG A 50 -13.48 -7.55 6.10
CA ARG A 50 -13.77 -6.17 5.72
C ARG A 50 -13.39 -5.19 6.83
N MET A 51 -13.77 -5.47 8.08
CA MET A 51 -13.43 -4.59 9.20
C MET A 51 -11.93 -4.50 9.44
N ILE A 52 -11.21 -5.62 9.43
CA ILE A 52 -9.74 -5.65 9.55
C ILE A 52 -9.10 -4.81 8.45
N PHE A 53 -9.55 -5.02 7.22
CA PHE A 53 -9.06 -4.33 6.04
C PHE A 53 -9.27 -2.82 6.10
N VAL A 54 -10.49 -2.38 6.44
CA VAL A 54 -10.84 -0.96 6.50
C VAL A 54 -10.12 -0.29 7.67
N SER A 55 -10.01 -0.94 8.82
CA SER A 55 -9.23 -0.44 9.96
C SER A 55 -7.77 -0.25 9.60
N ALA A 56 -7.18 -1.19 8.87
CA ALA A 56 -5.79 -1.08 8.46
C ALA A 56 -5.59 0.01 7.40
N MET A 57 -6.52 0.19 6.45
CA MET A 57 -6.53 1.34 5.54
C MET A 57 -6.66 2.68 6.30
N LEU A 58 -7.43 2.71 7.39
CA LEU A 58 -7.58 3.89 8.23
C LEU A 58 -6.30 4.20 9.01
N CYS A 59 -5.66 3.20 9.62
CA CYS A 59 -4.35 3.36 10.28
C CYS A 59 -3.30 3.90 9.31
N PHE A 60 -3.30 3.38 8.08
CA PHE A 60 -2.40 3.84 7.03
C PHE A 60 -2.65 5.28 6.62
N ALA A 61 -3.92 5.66 6.47
CA ALA A 61 -4.32 7.03 6.20
C ALA A 61 -3.92 7.99 7.33
N ILE A 62 -4.09 7.59 8.58
CA ILE A 62 -3.68 8.39 9.75
C ILE A 62 -2.16 8.56 9.77
N ASN A 63 -1.41 7.48 9.58
CA ASN A 63 0.06 7.54 9.51
C ASN A 63 0.53 8.50 8.41
N HIS A 64 -0.08 8.43 7.23
CA HIS A 64 0.23 9.32 6.12
C HIS A 64 -0.20 10.76 6.39
N LEU A 65 -1.34 10.98 7.03
CA LEU A 65 -1.78 12.32 7.41
C LEU A 65 -0.79 12.97 8.40
N ILE A 66 -0.32 12.21 9.39
CA ILE A 66 0.73 12.67 10.32
C ILE A 66 1.99 13.02 9.54
N HIS A 67 2.45 12.13 8.65
CA HIS A 67 3.64 12.39 7.83
C HIS A 67 3.48 13.63 6.95
N PHE A 68 2.31 13.84 6.35
CA PHE A 68 1.99 15.02 5.57
C PHE A 68 2.05 16.30 6.42
N VAL A 69 1.49 16.28 7.63
CA VAL A 69 1.58 17.42 8.57
C VAL A 69 3.03 17.75 8.88
N TYR A 70 3.88 16.75 9.12
CA TYR A 70 5.32 16.97 9.31
C TYR A 70 5.98 17.63 8.10
N ILE A 71 5.66 17.17 6.88
CA ILE A 71 6.18 17.78 5.64
C ILE A 71 5.75 19.24 5.54
N VAL A 72 4.48 19.53 5.79
CA VAL A 72 3.93 20.90 5.72
C VAL A 72 4.60 21.82 6.74
N LEU A 73 4.70 21.39 8.00
CA LEU A 73 5.35 22.16 9.05
C LEU A 73 6.82 22.41 8.74
N HIS A 74 7.52 21.41 8.21
CA HIS A 74 8.93 21.52 7.88
C HIS A 74 9.18 22.50 6.73
N TYR A 75 8.41 22.41 5.64
CA TYR A 75 8.51 23.35 4.52
C TYR A 75 8.21 24.77 4.96
N ARG A 76 7.18 24.96 5.80
CA ARG A 76 6.86 26.28 6.36
C ARG A 76 8.01 26.82 7.20
N TYR A 77 8.62 25.99 8.04
CA TYR A 77 9.78 26.36 8.86
C TYR A 77 10.99 26.77 8.01
N GLN A 78 11.22 26.08 6.89
CA GLN A 78 12.30 26.40 5.94
C GLN A 78 11.94 27.48 4.91
N GLN A 79 10.76 28.09 5.01
CA GLN A 79 10.26 29.09 4.06
C GLN A 79 10.23 28.57 2.60
N LEU A 80 10.05 27.26 2.42
CA LEU A 80 9.94 26.62 1.11
C LEU A 80 8.46 26.54 0.68
N SER A 81 8.20 26.77 -0.61
CA SER A 81 6.86 26.54 -1.17
C SER A 81 6.57 25.05 -1.35
N LEU A 82 5.45 24.59 -0.79
CA LEU A 82 4.92 23.23 -0.98
C LEU A 82 4.36 23.03 -2.39
N LEU A 83 3.77 24.08 -2.96
CA LEU A 83 3.08 24.07 -4.25
C LEU A 83 4.09 24.26 -5.39
N LYS A 84 4.85 23.19 -5.66
CA LYS A 84 5.70 23.07 -6.85
C LYS A 84 5.13 21.99 -7.76
N PRO A 85 5.27 22.09 -9.10
CA PRO A 85 4.73 21.11 -10.03
C PRO A 85 5.10 19.65 -9.70
N GLY A 86 6.33 19.42 -9.23
CA GLY A 86 6.81 18.09 -8.82
C GLY A 86 6.11 17.49 -7.59
N ASN A 87 5.42 18.29 -6.79
CA ASN A 87 4.77 17.85 -5.55
C ASN A 87 3.27 17.53 -5.75
N ILE A 88 2.68 17.89 -6.89
CA ILE A 88 1.24 17.72 -7.15
C ILE A 88 0.84 16.24 -7.10
N PHE A 89 1.62 15.36 -7.72
CA PHE A 89 1.35 13.93 -7.72
C PHE A 89 1.41 13.33 -6.31
N GLY A 90 2.38 13.77 -5.50
CA GLY A 90 2.46 13.38 -4.09
C GLY A 90 1.21 13.82 -3.31
N ALA A 91 0.74 15.05 -3.52
CA ALA A 91 -0.48 15.56 -2.88
C ALA A 91 -1.74 14.77 -3.30
N ILE A 92 -1.87 14.41 -4.58
CA ILE A 92 -2.94 13.55 -5.08
C ILE A 92 -2.89 12.18 -4.40
N GLY A 93 -1.69 11.60 -4.26
CA GLY A 93 -1.47 10.35 -3.54
C GLY A 93 -1.93 10.43 -2.09
N TYR A 94 -1.54 11.49 -1.36
CA TYR A 94 -1.98 11.71 0.03
C TYR A 94 -3.51 11.82 0.14
N LEU A 95 -4.14 12.65 -0.70
CA LEU A 95 -5.59 12.81 -0.69
C LEU A 95 -6.30 11.48 -0.96
N THR A 96 -5.77 10.72 -1.91
CA THR A 96 -6.27 9.39 -2.28
C THR A 96 -6.20 8.42 -1.10
N ILE A 97 -5.05 8.35 -0.43
CA ILE A 97 -4.84 7.50 0.74
C ILE A 97 -5.81 7.86 1.86
N VAL A 98 -6.03 9.14 2.12
CA VAL A 98 -6.91 9.62 3.19
C VAL A 98 -8.39 9.40 2.86
N ALA A 99 -8.80 9.62 1.62
CA ALA A 99 -10.19 9.48 1.20
C ALA A 99 -10.65 8.02 1.07
N LEU A 100 -9.74 7.10 0.72
CA LEU A 100 -10.06 5.70 0.48
C LEU A 100 -10.73 4.99 1.67
N PRO A 101 -10.20 5.00 2.93
CA PRO A 101 -10.87 4.35 4.05
C PRO A 101 -12.26 4.92 4.33
N VAL A 102 -12.45 6.23 4.16
CA VAL A 102 -13.78 6.87 4.33
C VAL A 102 -14.77 6.37 3.28
N TYR A 103 -14.33 6.24 2.02
CA TYR A 103 -15.14 5.66 0.95
C TYR A 103 -15.51 4.21 1.25
N LEU A 104 -14.54 3.42 1.69
CA LEU A 104 -14.67 2.00 2.02
C LEU A 104 -15.63 1.75 3.20
N LEU A 105 -15.54 2.55 4.28
CA LEU A 105 -16.43 2.49 5.44
C LEU A 105 -17.92 2.61 5.07
N ARG A 106 -18.24 3.42 4.07
CA ARG A 106 -19.64 3.68 3.66
C ARG A 106 -20.26 2.54 2.87
N LYS A 107 -19.51 1.50 2.49
CA LYS A 107 -19.97 0.43 1.61
C LYS A 107 -19.90 -0.92 2.31
N LYS A 108 -21.05 -1.57 2.47
CA LYS A 108 -21.10 -2.96 2.96
C LYS A 108 -20.63 -3.98 1.94
N PHE A 109 -20.81 -3.68 0.64
CA PHE A 109 -20.44 -4.53 -0.50
C PHE A 109 -19.80 -3.69 -1.62
N LEU A 110 -18.90 -4.31 -2.38
CA LEU A 110 -18.27 -3.70 -3.55
C LEU A 110 -18.77 -4.38 -4.84
N THR A 111 -19.14 -3.58 -5.83
CA THR A 111 -19.40 -4.08 -7.18
C THR A 111 -18.08 -4.43 -7.88
N LYS A 112 -18.10 -5.29 -8.90
CA LYS A 112 -16.90 -5.64 -9.68
C LYS A 112 -16.13 -4.39 -10.17
N GLY A 113 -16.86 -3.39 -10.69
CA GLY A 113 -16.27 -2.11 -11.11
C GLY A 113 -15.56 -1.38 -9.97
N ARG A 114 -16.16 -1.33 -8.77
CA ARG A 114 -15.51 -0.70 -7.60
C ARG A 114 -14.28 -1.47 -7.14
N CYS A 115 -14.31 -2.80 -7.18
CA CYS A 115 -13.13 -3.61 -6.88
C CYS A 115 -11.98 -3.30 -7.84
N ILE A 116 -12.27 -3.19 -9.15
CA ILE A 116 -11.28 -2.78 -10.17
C ILE A 116 -10.72 -1.40 -9.84
N THR A 117 -11.58 -0.40 -9.59
CA THR A 117 -11.15 0.97 -9.29
C THR A 117 -10.26 1.03 -8.04
N ILE A 118 -10.67 0.37 -6.95
CA ILE A 118 -9.88 0.33 -5.70
C ILE A 118 -8.54 -0.37 -5.96
N HIS A 119 -8.53 -1.48 -6.71
CA HIS A 119 -7.31 -2.20 -7.02
C HIS A 119 -6.32 -1.36 -7.83
N LEU A 120 -6.80 -0.67 -8.88
CA LEU A 120 -5.98 0.26 -9.68
C LEU A 120 -5.41 1.39 -8.83
N LEU A 121 -6.22 1.94 -7.93
CA LEU A 121 -5.83 3.03 -7.05
C LEU A 121 -4.73 2.61 -6.06
N LEU A 122 -4.86 1.43 -5.46
CA LEU A 122 -3.82 0.86 -4.61
C LEU A 122 -2.55 0.55 -5.39
N TYR A 123 -2.69 -0.04 -6.58
CA TYR A 123 -1.57 -0.35 -7.45
C TYR A 123 -0.79 0.91 -7.85
N ALA A 124 -1.49 1.97 -8.29
CA ALA A 124 -0.89 3.26 -8.58
C ALA A 124 -0.19 3.86 -7.35
N THR A 125 -0.80 3.74 -6.17
CA THR A 125 -0.20 4.21 -4.92
C THR A 125 1.09 3.44 -4.59
N THR A 126 1.10 2.12 -4.75
CA THR A 126 2.31 1.30 -4.59
C THR A 126 3.42 1.71 -5.56
N LEU A 127 3.08 1.96 -6.84
CA LEU A 127 4.05 2.45 -7.82
C LEU A 127 4.61 3.83 -7.45
N MET A 128 3.79 4.74 -6.92
CA MET A 128 4.25 6.04 -6.43
C MET A 128 5.24 5.88 -5.26
N PHE A 129 4.97 4.98 -4.30
CA PHE A 129 5.92 4.70 -3.22
C PHE A 129 7.21 4.09 -3.74
N LEU A 130 7.14 3.11 -4.64
CA LEU A 130 8.32 2.50 -5.25
C LEU A 130 9.19 3.56 -5.95
N ALA A 131 8.58 4.40 -6.80
CA ALA A 131 9.28 5.49 -7.48
C ALA A 131 9.86 6.51 -6.49
N THR A 132 9.15 6.79 -5.39
CA THR A 132 9.64 7.67 -4.33
C THR A 132 10.85 7.07 -3.64
N TYR A 133 10.82 5.79 -3.25
CA TYR A 133 11.93 5.13 -2.57
C TYR A 133 13.18 5.01 -3.45
N LEU A 134 13.02 4.61 -4.71
CA LEU A 134 14.13 4.61 -5.67
C LEU A 134 14.66 6.02 -5.94
N GLY A 135 13.77 7.00 -6.04
CA GLY A 135 14.13 8.41 -6.22
C GLY A 135 14.87 9.00 -5.02
N ARG A 136 14.57 8.55 -3.79
CA ARG A 136 15.25 8.98 -2.57
C ARG A 136 16.58 8.29 -2.35
N LEU A 137 16.75 7.05 -2.79
CA LEU A 137 18.04 6.35 -2.77
C LEU A 137 19.02 6.91 -3.79
N SER A 138 18.54 7.53 -4.87
CA SER A 138 19.36 8.06 -5.96
C SER A 138 19.69 9.55 -5.83
N LYS A 139 19.16 10.25 -4.82
CA LYS A 139 19.32 11.70 -4.66
C LYS A 139 19.88 12.04 -3.29
N GLU A 140 20.84 12.96 -3.25
CA GLU A 140 21.20 13.64 -2.02
C GLU A 140 20.08 14.60 -1.64
N LEU A 141 19.36 14.24 -0.59
CA LEU A 141 18.35 15.11 0.01
C LEU A 141 19.00 15.89 1.15
N PRO A 142 18.55 17.12 1.43
CA PRO A 142 19.06 17.89 2.56
C PRO A 142 18.78 17.20 3.92
N PHE A 143 17.74 16.36 3.98
CA PHE A 143 17.37 15.58 5.16
C PHE A 143 16.86 14.20 4.75
N PRO A 144 17.76 13.26 4.40
CA PRO A 144 17.35 11.92 4.02
C PRO A 144 17.03 11.13 5.30
N SER A 145 15.92 10.38 5.29
CA SER A 145 15.80 9.24 6.21
C SER A 145 17.00 8.29 6.01
N PRO A 146 17.39 7.51 7.03
CA PRO A 146 18.50 6.57 6.91
C PRO A 146 18.32 5.64 5.69
N ALA A 147 19.38 5.42 4.91
CA ALA A 147 19.29 4.61 3.68
C ALA A 147 18.71 3.20 3.93
N LEU A 148 19.01 2.62 5.09
CA LEU A 148 18.47 1.34 5.56
C LEU A 148 16.94 1.32 5.54
N PHE A 149 16.27 2.43 5.87
CA PHE A 149 14.81 2.52 5.82
C PHE A 149 14.28 2.25 4.41
N TYR A 150 14.85 2.91 3.40
CA TYR A 150 14.42 2.74 2.01
C TYR A 150 14.73 1.33 1.49
N TYR A 151 15.88 0.75 1.85
CA TYR A 151 16.20 -0.64 1.51
C TYR A 151 15.22 -1.63 2.12
N LEU A 152 14.83 -1.44 3.38
CA LEU A 152 13.82 -2.27 4.03
C LEU A 152 12.45 -2.14 3.33
N CYS A 153 12.01 -0.92 3.00
CA CYS A 153 10.77 -0.71 2.25
C CYS A 153 10.82 -1.43 0.89
N LEU A 154 11.91 -1.29 0.13
CA LEU A 154 12.07 -1.96 -1.16
C LEU A 154 12.09 -3.48 -1.02
N LEU A 155 12.85 -4.01 -0.06
CA LEU A 155 12.92 -5.44 0.21
C LEU A 155 11.54 -6.00 0.50
N LEU A 156 10.72 -5.29 1.27
CA LEU A 156 9.37 -5.71 1.59
C LEU A 156 8.43 -5.68 0.38
N ILE A 157 8.53 -4.66 -0.49
CA ILE A 157 7.78 -4.63 -1.75
C ILE A 157 8.15 -5.83 -2.61
N LEU A 158 9.45 -6.08 -2.79
CA LEU A 158 9.97 -7.19 -3.57
C LEU A 158 9.57 -8.54 -2.97
N PHE A 159 9.62 -8.67 -1.65
CA PHE A 159 9.19 -9.87 -0.92
C PHE A 159 7.70 -10.14 -1.11
N ALA A 160 6.86 -9.11 -1.02
CA ALA A 160 5.43 -9.24 -1.28
C ALA A 160 5.15 -9.65 -2.73
N ILE A 161 5.86 -9.08 -3.71
CA ILE A 161 5.76 -9.51 -5.12
C ILE A 161 6.19 -10.97 -5.26
N ALA A 162 7.34 -11.34 -4.69
CA ALA A 162 7.91 -12.68 -4.75
C ALA A 162 6.97 -13.73 -4.15
N ILE A 163 6.39 -13.49 -2.98
CA ILE A 163 5.39 -14.39 -2.38
C ILE A 163 4.21 -14.60 -3.32
N ASN A 164 3.70 -13.53 -3.93
CA ASN A 164 2.54 -13.62 -4.82
C ASN A 164 2.85 -14.38 -6.11
N VAL A 165 4.01 -14.10 -6.72
CA VAL A 165 4.46 -14.82 -7.93
C VAL A 165 4.76 -16.28 -7.60
N LEU A 166 5.49 -16.56 -6.52
CA LEU A 166 5.83 -17.93 -6.12
C LEU A 166 4.58 -18.75 -5.78
N SER A 167 3.63 -18.17 -5.05
CA SER A 167 2.35 -18.83 -4.74
C SER A 167 1.55 -19.18 -6.01
N PHE A 168 1.66 -18.34 -7.04
CA PHE A 168 1.05 -18.62 -8.35
C PHE A 168 1.77 -19.74 -9.09
N LEU A 169 3.11 -19.69 -9.15
CA LEU A 169 3.94 -20.69 -9.83
C LEU A 169 3.81 -22.08 -9.21
N LEU A 170 3.96 -22.20 -7.88
CA LEU A 170 3.85 -23.49 -7.18
C LEU A 170 2.48 -24.15 -7.39
N LYS A 171 1.42 -23.36 -7.54
CA LYS A 171 0.07 -23.88 -7.78
C LYS A 171 -0.14 -24.34 -9.24
N LYS A 172 0.68 -23.87 -10.18
CA LYS A 172 0.66 -24.33 -11.57
C LYS A 172 1.31 -25.71 -11.69
N ASP A 173 2.43 -25.93 -11.00
CA ASP A 173 3.16 -27.21 -11.04
C ASP A 173 2.35 -28.37 -10.46
N VAL A 174 1.62 -28.16 -9.34
CA VAL A 174 0.73 -29.18 -8.75
C VAL A 174 -0.41 -29.62 -9.68
N ARG A 175 -0.76 -28.81 -10.70
CA ARG A 175 -1.80 -29.20 -11.67
C ARG A 175 -1.26 -29.93 -12.90
N ASN A 176 0.04 -29.84 -13.16
CA ASN A 176 0.67 -30.39 -14.35
C ASN A 176 1.38 -31.73 -14.09
N GLY A 177 1.45 -32.18 -12.83
CA GLY A 177 1.95 -33.50 -12.41
C GLY A 177 0.84 -34.35 -11.83
#